data_AF-A0A820ZGZ7-F1
#
_entry.id   AF-A0A820ZGZ7-F1
#
_cell.length_a   1.000
_cell.length_b   1.000
_cell.length_c   1.000
_cell.angle_alpha   90.00
_cell.angle_beta   90.00
_cell.angle_gamma   90.00
#
_symmetry.space_group_name_H-M   'P 1'
#
loop_
_entity.id
_entity.type
_entity.pdbx_description
1 polymer ?
#
loop_
_entity_poly.entity_id
_entity_poly.type
_entity_poly.pdbx_seq_one_letter_code
_entity_poly.pdbx_strand_id
1 'polypeptide(L)'
;MLVSSPPVPLSSMSHIDSNTDRSHITNKSAPLIPPTIIPKHFNVPFAIQHGYFRCIRYLLQLCYDPNERDGQLRTPLILCSYVENDRWSLSIAQNLLEKGAKVALEDHARRNALHHACALQRMHLVQLYLSCLDFNIEAKDCEGNTCLHYVAITGNGA
;
A
#
# COMPACT_ATOMS: atom_id res chain seq x y z
N MET A 1 -10.20 9.42 -49.79
CA MET A 1 -10.93 9.12 -48.55
C MET A 1 -10.29 7.89 -47.91
N LEU A 2 -9.97 7.99 -46.60
CA LEU A 2 -9.79 6.93 -45.59
C LEU A 2 -8.70 5.87 -45.87
N VAL A 3 -7.48 6.01 -45.33
CA VAL A 3 -7.01 5.59 -43.98
C VAL A 3 -7.34 4.13 -43.65
N SER A 4 -6.31 3.27 -43.64
CA SER A 4 -6.15 2.26 -42.59
C SER A 4 -4.72 1.72 -42.58
N SER A 5 -3.99 2.02 -41.51
CA SER A 5 -2.87 1.21 -41.03
C SER A 5 -3.29 0.64 -39.68
N PRO A 6 -2.91 -0.60 -39.38
CA PRO A 6 -2.40 -0.86 -38.04
C PRO A 6 -1.09 -1.69 -38.05
N PRO A 7 -0.39 -1.74 -36.90
CA PRO A 7 1.06 -1.94 -36.85
C PRO A 7 1.54 -3.24 -36.16
N VAL A 8 2.87 -3.40 -36.23
CA VAL A 8 3.84 -4.18 -35.41
C VAL A 8 3.84 -5.72 -35.36
N PRO A 9 5.01 -6.37 -35.66
CA PRO A 9 5.39 -7.65 -35.09
C PRO A 9 6.27 -7.49 -33.83
N LEU A 10 6.22 -8.53 -32.98
CA LEU A 10 6.92 -8.73 -31.71
C LEU A 10 8.45 -8.51 -31.77
N SER A 11 9.03 -7.97 -30.69
CA SER A 11 10.27 -8.52 -30.12
C SER A 11 10.50 -8.09 -28.66
N SER A 12 10.72 -9.09 -27.82
CA SER A 12 11.72 -9.11 -26.73
C SER A 12 11.36 -8.53 -25.35
N MET A 13 10.89 -9.44 -24.49
CA MET A 13 11.47 -9.77 -23.18
C MET A 13 12.06 -8.63 -22.33
N SER A 14 11.42 -8.40 -21.18
CA SER A 14 12.16 -8.43 -19.91
C SER A 14 11.30 -9.08 -18.84
N HIS A 15 11.66 -10.32 -18.54
CA HIS A 15 11.47 -11.04 -17.29
C HIS A 15 10.54 -10.39 -16.26
N ILE A 16 9.37 -11.02 -16.13
CA ILE A 16 8.62 -11.06 -14.88
C ILE A 16 9.56 -11.69 -13.85
N ASP A 17 10.26 -10.87 -13.07
CA ASP A 17 10.84 -11.33 -11.80
C ASP A 17 9.72 -11.35 -10.76
N SER A 18 8.91 -12.38 -10.91
CA SER A 18 8.13 -12.99 -9.85
C SER A 18 9.08 -13.51 -8.76
N ASN A 19 9.54 -12.63 -7.88
CA ASN A 19 10.12 -13.05 -6.60
C ASN A 19 10.10 -11.92 -5.55
N THR A 20 8.92 -11.41 -5.19
CA THR A 20 8.73 -10.99 -3.79
C THR A 20 8.21 -12.20 -3.06
N ASP A 21 9.15 -12.89 -2.42
CA ASP A 21 9.01 -14.02 -1.53
C ASP A 21 7.65 -14.02 -0.78
N ARG A 22 6.71 -14.81 -1.31
CA ARG A 22 5.41 -15.11 -0.70
C ARG A 22 5.54 -16.21 0.37
N SER A 23 6.74 -16.49 0.87
CA SER A 23 6.91 -17.42 1.98
C SER A 23 6.90 -16.67 3.33
N HIS A 24 5.81 -16.89 4.07
CA HIS A 24 5.78 -16.76 5.52
C HIS A 24 6.14 -15.38 6.11
N ILE A 25 5.21 -14.41 6.05
CA ILE A 25 5.02 -13.50 7.19
C ILE A 25 4.15 -14.24 8.21
N THR A 26 4.66 -15.39 8.67
CA THR A 26 4.15 -16.01 9.89
C THR A 26 4.26 -14.98 11.00
N ASN A 27 3.30 -15.02 11.92
CA ASN A 27 3.27 -14.35 13.21
C ASN A 27 4.62 -14.51 13.94
N LYS A 28 5.65 -13.80 13.49
CA LYS A 28 6.96 -13.72 14.12
C LYS A 28 6.68 -12.98 15.40
N SER A 29 6.86 -13.70 16.50
CA SER A 29 6.83 -13.18 17.85
C SER A 29 7.44 -11.78 17.84
N ALA A 30 6.59 -10.79 18.11
CA ALA A 30 7.02 -9.41 18.23
C ALA A 30 8.27 -9.40 19.13
N PRO A 31 9.37 -8.74 18.75
CA PRO A 31 10.41 -8.47 19.74
C PRO A 31 9.70 -7.82 20.93
N LEU A 32 9.89 -8.38 22.13
CA LEU A 32 9.52 -7.72 23.38
C LEU A 32 10.38 -6.47 23.45
N ILE A 33 9.99 -5.40 22.76
CA ILE A 33 10.64 -4.12 22.86
C ILE A 33 10.06 -3.52 24.14
N PRO A 34 10.83 -3.47 25.24
CA PRO A 34 10.37 -2.78 26.42
C PRO A 34 10.10 -1.31 26.07
N PRO A 35 9.08 -0.67 26.67
CA PRO A 35 8.61 0.68 26.33
C PRO A 35 9.68 1.78 26.46
N THR A 36 10.87 1.45 26.97
CA THR A 36 11.98 2.35 27.28
C THR A 36 13.01 2.50 26.16
N ILE A 37 13.09 1.62 25.16
CA ILE A 37 14.06 1.74 24.06
C ILE A 37 13.38 1.40 22.74
N ILE A 38 12.71 2.38 22.12
CA ILE A 38 12.31 2.27 20.71
C ILE A 38 13.53 2.69 19.89
N PRO A 39 14.16 1.79 19.11
CA PRO A 39 15.25 2.18 18.23
C PRO A 39 14.80 3.33 17.32
N LYS A 40 15.66 4.30 17.02
CA LYS A 40 15.33 5.41 16.09
C LYS A 40 14.80 4.91 14.73
N HIS A 41 15.16 3.70 14.33
CA HIS A 41 14.73 3.05 13.08
C HIS A 41 13.44 2.21 13.23
N PHE A 42 12.89 2.09 14.43
CA PHE A 42 11.65 1.35 14.69
C PHE A 42 10.45 2.30 14.65
N ASN A 43 10.03 2.64 13.44
CA ASN A 43 8.87 3.47 13.15
C ASN A 43 7.67 2.60 12.66
N VAL A 44 6.48 3.21 12.54
CA VAL A 44 5.26 2.48 12.11
C VAL A 44 5.39 1.88 10.72
N PRO A 45 5.99 2.54 9.70
CA PRO A 45 6.21 1.93 8.39
C PRO A 45 6.99 0.62 8.48
N PHE A 46 8.09 0.61 9.25
CA PHE A 46 8.89 -0.59 9.49
C PHE A 46 8.08 -1.69 10.21
N ALA A 47 7.29 -1.31 11.22
CA ALA A 47 6.45 -2.24 11.97
C ALA A 47 5.32 -2.87 11.10
N ILE A 48 4.72 -2.10 10.19
CA ILE A 48 3.71 -2.61 9.25
C ILE A 48 4.35 -3.61 8.28
N GLN A 49 5.51 -3.28 7.70
CA GLN A 49 6.21 -4.15 6.74
C GLN A 49 6.58 -5.52 7.33
N HIS A 50 6.97 -5.56 8.60
CA HIS A 50 7.39 -6.78 9.27
C HIS A 50 6.28 -7.48 10.05
N GLY A 51 5.05 -6.96 10.01
CA GLY A 51 3.91 -7.53 10.73
C GLY A 51 4.04 -7.47 12.26
N TYR A 52 4.68 -6.43 12.80
CA TYR A 52 4.81 -6.21 14.24
C TYR A 52 3.55 -5.58 14.84
N PHE A 53 2.41 -6.24 14.63
CA PHE A 53 1.07 -5.70 14.90
C PHE A 53 0.83 -5.30 16.36
N ARG A 54 1.43 -6.03 17.32
CA ARG A 54 1.36 -5.70 18.75
C ARG A 54 2.04 -4.37 19.09
N CYS A 55 3.08 -4.00 18.33
CA CYS A 55 3.83 -2.77 18.55
C CYS A 55 3.17 -1.56 17.86
N ILE A 56 2.42 -1.76 16.78
CA ILE A 56 1.77 -0.67 16.03
C ILE A 56 0.84 0.13 16.92
N ARG A 57 0.03 -0.52 17.77
CA ARG A 57 -0.87 0.17 18.72
C ARG A 57 -0.11 1.10 19.68
N TYR A 58 1.07 0.68 20.13
CA TYR A 58 1.93 1.49 21.00
C TYR A 58 2.59 2.63 20.22
N LEU A 59 3.11 2.36 19.02
CA LEU A 59 3.72 3.38 18.17
C LEU A 59 2.73 4.47 17.75
N LEU A 60 1.47 4.11 17.46
CA LEU A 60 0.39 5.05 17.13
C LEU A 60 -0.09 5.88 18.33
N GLN A 61 0.21 5.45 19.57
CA GLN A 61 -0.06 6.24 20.79
C GLN A 61 1.00 7.31 21.04
N LEU A 62 2.19 7.17 20.47
CA LEU A 62 3.25 8.18 20.52
C LEU A 62 2.94 9.31 19.51
N CYS A 63 3.68 10.41 19.57
CA CYS A 63 3.59 11.54 18.62
C CYS A 63 4.10 11.15 17.22
N TYR A 64 3.49 10.14 16.64
CA TYR A 64 3.79 9.56 15.35
C TYR A 64 3.17 10.39 14.23
N ASP A 65 3.94 10.68 13.18
CA ASP A 65 3.41 11.33 11.98
C ASP A 65 2.70 10.30 11.09
N PRO A 66 1.37 10.35 10.96
CA PRO A 66 0.61 9.42 10.13
C PRO A 66 0.96 9.45 8.65
N ASN A 67 1.71 10.47 8.20
CA ASN A 67 2.14 10.67 6.82
C ASN A 67 3.65 10.40 6.62
N GLU A 68 4.34 9.83 7.61
CA GLU A 68 5.75 9.47 7.49
C GLU A 68 5.98 8.55 6.28
N ARG A 69 7.02 8.85 5.51
CA ARG A 69 7.36 8.12 4.29
C ARG A 69 8.58 7.24 4.51
N ASP A 70 8.49 6.00 4.02
CA ASP A 70 9.65 5.11 3.98
C ASP A 70 10.61 5.46 2.83
N GLY A 71 11.67 4.66 2.65
CA GLY A 71 12.65 4.87 1.57
C GLY A 71 12.09 4.78 0.14
N GLN A 72 10.85 4.30 -0.04
CA GLN A 72 10.14 4.23 -1.33
C GLN A 72 9.04 5.29 -1.43
N LEU A 73 9.05 6.27 -0.53
CA LEU A 73 8.02 7.30 -0.36
C LEU A 73 6.63 6.74 0.00
N ARG A 74 6.55 5.48 0.46
CA ARG A 74 5.28 4.86 0.83
C ARG A 74 4.87 5.37 2.21
N THR A 75 3.62 5.78 2.29
CA THR A 75 2.97 6.14 3.56
C THR A 75 2.48 4.90 4.31
N PRO A 76 2.15 5.01 5.60
CA PRO A 76 1.63 3.89 6.37
C PRO A 76 0.32 3.34 5.81
N LEU A 77 -0.52 4.21 5.21
CA LEU A 77 -1.73 3.79 4.50
C LEU A 77 -1.43 2.92 3.27
N ILE A 78 -0.40 3.27 2.49
CA ILE A 78 0.05 2.42 1.38
C ILE A 78 0.50 1.05 1.92
N LEU A 79 1.29 1.05 3.00
CA LEU A 79 1.83 -0.16 3.60
C LEU A 79 0.73 -1.09 4.17
N CYS A 80 -0.41 -0.56 4.61
CA CYS A 80 -1.55 -1.37 5.06
C CYS A 80 -2.05 -2.36 3.98
N SER A 81 -1.88 -2.04 2.69
CA SER A 81 -2.31 -2.91 1.59
C SER A 81 -1.54 -4.25 1.53
N TYR A 82 -0.32 -4.27 2.07
CA TYR A 82 0.55 -5.44 2.11
C TYR A 82 0.36 -6.31 3.36
N VAL A 83 -0.44 -5.85 4.32
CA VAL A 83 -0.75 -6.64 5.53
C VAL A 83 -1.66 -7.81 5.14
N GLU A 84 -1.25 -9.02 5.46
CA GLU A 84 -1.98 -10.25 5.11
C GLU A 84 -3.38 -10.29 5.72
N ASN A 85 -3.53 -9.85 6.97
CA ASN A 85 -4.78 -9.89 7.73
C ASN A 85 -5.65 -8.66 7.47
N ASP A 86 -6.75 -8.86 6.74
CA ASP A 86 -7.69 -7.78 6.37
C ASP A 86 -8.31 -7.05 7.55
N ARG A 87 -8.61 -7.74 8.67
CA ARG A 87 -9.18 -7.07 9.84
C ARG A 87 -8.17 -6.12 10.48
N TRP A 88 -6.90 -6.52 10.49
CA TRP A 88 -5.82 -5.72 11.06
C TRP A 88 -5.44 -4.56 10.15
N SER A 89 -5.31 -4.80 8.85
CA SER A 89 -5.04 -3.75 7.88
C SER A 89 -6.10 -2.65 7.97
N LEU A 90 -7.38 -3.04 8.04
CA LEU A 90 -8.50 -2.12 8.20
C LEU A 90 -8.43 -1.35 9.52
N SER A 91 -8.17 -2.03 10.64
CA SER A 91 -8.09 -1.40 11.96
C SER A 91 -6.92 -0.41 12.09
N ILE A 92 -5.81 -0.69 11.42
CA ILE A 92 -4.64 0.20 11.38
C ILE A 92 -4.93 1.40 10.48
N ALA A 93 -5.47 1.16 9.28
CA ALA A 93 -5.84 2.21 8.34
C ALA A 93 -6.85 3.19 8.93
N GLN A 94 -7.90 2.69 9.61
CA GLN A 94 -8.86 3.54 10.32
C GLN A 94 -8.18 4.44 11.36
N ASN A 95 -7.29 3.88 12.18
CA ASN A 95 -6.63 4.66 13.21
C ASN A 95 -5.64 5.69 12.63
N LEU A 96 -4.98 5.37 11.52
CA LEU A 96 -4.15 6.31 10.79
C LEU A 96 -4.98 7.47 10.22
N LEU A 97 -6.14 7.19 9.63
CA LEU A 97 -7.07 8.21 9.12
C LEU A 97 -7.60 9.12 10.23
N GLU A 98 -7.98 8.55 11.38
CA GLU A 98 -8.38 9.32 12.59
C GLU A 98 -7.27 10.27 13.06
N LYS A 99 -6.00 9.93 12.81
CA LYS A 99 -4.84 10.75 13.14
C LYS A 99 -4.47 11.77 12.06
N GLY A 100 -5.17 11.80 10.92
CA GLY A 100 -4.91 12.73 9.81
C GLY A 100 -3.96 12.18 8.73
N ALA A 101 -3.90 10.85 8.58
CA ALA A 101 -3.25 10.25 7.41
C ALA A 101 -3.96 10.67 6.12
N LYS A 102 -3.18 11.01 5.09
CA LYS A 102 -3.69 11.45 3.79
C LYS A 102 -3.66 10.32 2.79
N VAL A 103 -4.81 10.02 2.17
CA VAL A 103 -4.97 8.93 1.20
C VAL A 103 -4.27 9.27 -0.13
N ALA A 104 -4.24 10.55 -0.49
CA ALA A 104 -3.72 11.04 -1.76
C ALA A 104 -2.20 11.05 -1.89
N LEU A 105 -1.45 10.78 -0.81
CA LEU A 105 0.01 10.79 -0.87
C LEU A 105 0.52 9.64 -1.74
N GLU A 106 1.41 9.99 -2.67
CA GLU A 106 1.96 9.08 -3.66
C GLU A 106 3.33 8.51 -3.23
N ASP A 107 3.60 7.28 -3.67
CA ASP A 107 4.92 6.64 -3.64
C ASP A 107 5.82 7.11 -4.81
N HIS A 108 7.02 6.52 -4.93
CA HIS A 108 7.98 6.86 -6.00
C HIS A 108 7.45 6.60 -7.43
N ALA A 109 6.46 5.72 -7.59
CA ALA A 109 5.80 5.41 -8.85
C ALA A 109 4.53 6.24 -9.08
N ARG A 110 4.33 7.30 -8.29
CA ARG A 110 3.10 8.13 -8.29
C ARG A 110 1.82 7.36 -7.90
N ARG A 111 1.95 6.23 -7.20
CA ARG A 111 0.80 5.44 -6.74
C ARG A 111 0.42 5.84 -5.33
N ASN A 112 -0.86 6.14 -5.14
CA ASN A 112 -1.44 6.42 -3.83
C ASN A 112 -1.97 5.15 -3.15
N ALA A 113 -2.51 5.27 -1.94
CA ALA A 113 -3.03 4.12 -1.18
C ALA A 113 -4.13 3.34 -1.92
N LEU A 114 -4.95 4.01 -2.72
CA LEU A 114 -6.02 3.38 -3.49
C LEU A 114 -5.49 2.52 -4.64
N HIS A 115 -4.45 2.96 -5.36
CA HIS A 115 -3.80 2.14 -6.40
C HIS A 115 -3.31 0.80 -5.83
N HIS A 116 -2.63 0.85 -4.68
CA HIS A 116 -2.13 -0.35 -4.01
C HIS A 116 -3.25 -1.26 -3.50
N ALA A 117 -4.31 -0.69 -2.91
CA ALA A 117 -5.47 -1.46 -2.46
C ALA A 117 -6.19 -2.16 -3.63
N CYS A 118 -6.34 -1.48 -4.77
CA CYS A 118 -6.91 -2.05 -5.99
C CYS A 118 -6.03 -3.15 -6.59
N ALA A 119 -4.72 -2.90 -6.73
CA ALA A 119 -3.77 -3.86 -7.28
C ALA A 119 -3.65 -5.14 -6.44
N LEU A 120 -3.84 -5.04 -5.12
CA LEU A 120 -3.79 -6.17 -4.19
C LEU A 120 -5.17 -6.73 -3.84
N GLN A 121 -6.23 -6.28 -4.51
CA GLN A 121 -7.63 -6.70 -4.29
C GLN A 121 -8.11 -6.57 -2.83
N ARG A 122 -7.63 -5.56 -2.10
CA ARG A 122 -7.99 -5.30 -0.70
C ARG A 122 -9.31 -4.54 -0.59
N MET A 123 -10.42 -5.20 -0.90
CA MET A 123 -11.74 -4.57 -1.03
C MET A 123 -12.18 -3.74 0.19
N HIS A 124 -11.88 -4.22 1.42
CA HIS A 124 -12.20 -3.47 2.63
C HIS A 124 -11.40 -2.16 2.74
N LEU A 125 -10.13 -2.16 2.32
CA LEU A 125 -9.32 -0.93 2.27
C LEU A 125 -9.78 -0.01 1.15
N VAL A 126 -10.15 -0.55 -0.01
CA VAL A 126 -10.74 0.23 -1.11
C VAL A 126 -11.99 0.97 -0.62
N GLN A 127 -12.92 0.27 0.03
CA GLN A 127 -14.13 0.88 0.60
C GLN A 127 -13.81 1.97 1.62
N LEU A 128 -12.84 1.73 2.51
CA LEU A 128 -12.41 2.71 3.51
C LEU A 128 -11.80 3.96 2.84
N TYR A 129 -10.91 3.79 1.87
CA TYR A 129 -10.23 4.90 1.21
C TYR A 129 -11.19 5.70 0.32
N LEU A 130 -12.13 5.04 -0.37
CA LEU A 130 -13.17 5.72 -1.15
C LEU A 130 -14.11 6.58 -0.29
N SER A 131 -14.21 6.30 1.01
CA SER A 131 -15.01 7.10 1.95
C SER A 131 -14.30 8.40 2.38
N CYS A 132 -13.02 8.58 2.06
CA CYS A 132 -12.24 9.76 2.40
C CYS A 132 -12.42 10.87 1.36
N LEU A 133 -12.41 12.14 1.80
CA LEU A 133 -12.70 13.31 0.95
C LEU A 133 -11.47 13.88 0.22
N ASP A 134 -10.26 13.42 0.53
CA ASP A 134 -9.00 14.08 0.18
C ASP A 134 -8.27 13.50 -1.03
N PHE A 135 -8.87 12.57 -1.80
CA PHE A 135 -8.21 11.90 -2.93
C PHE A 135 -8.93 12.10 -4.27
N ASN A 136 -8.14 12.09 -5.34
CA ASN A 136 -8.64 12.07 -6.72
C ASN A 136 -8.68 10.63 -7.24
N ILE A 137 -9.86 10.12 -7.56
CA ILE A 137 -10.05 8.76 -8.12
C ILE A 137 -9.41 8.60 -9.52
N GLU A 138 -9.30 9.70 -10.26
CA GLU A 138 -8.67 9.77 -11.59
C GLU A 138 -7.17 10.08 -11.50
N ALA A 139 -6.57 10.00 -10.30
CA ALA A 139 -5.13 10.10 -10.16
C ALA A 139 -4.46 9.00 -10.99
N LYS A 140 -3.45 9.40 -11.75
CA LYS A 140 -2.67 8.51 -12.60
C LYS A 140 -1.28 8.32 -12.01
N ASP A 141 -0.81 7.08 -12.04
CA ASP A 141 0.57 6.75 -11.72
C ASP A 141 1.55 7.15 -12.84
N CYS A 142 2.82 6.77 -12.69
CA CYS A 142 3.85 7.07 -13.69
C CYS A 142 3.63 6.37 -15.06
N GLU A 143 2.83 5.32 -15.10
CA GLU A 143 2.48 4.58 -16.34
C GLU A 143 1.18 5.12 -16.97
N GLY A 144 0.54 6.11 -16.33
CA GLY A 144 -0.74 6.65 -16.77
C GLY A 144 -1.94 5.81 -16.32
N ASN A 145 -1.73 4.80 -15.49
CA ASN A 145 -2.77 3.92 -14.97
C ASN A 145 -3.49 4.59 -13.79
N THR A 146 -4.80 4.47 -13.76
CA THR A 146 -5.64 4.80 -12.60
C THR A 146 -5.88 3.57 -11.74
N CYS A 147 -6.43 3.72 -10.54
CA CYS A 147 -6.78 2.59 -9.68
C CYS A 147 -7.70 1.57 -10.38
N LEU A 148 -8.61 2.03 -11.25
CA LEU A 148 -9.51 1.18 -12.04
C LEU A 148 -8.76 0.28 -13.04
N HIS A 149 -7.66 0.75 -13.62
CA HIS A 149 -6.83 -0.08 -14.51
C HIS A 149 -6.29 -1.29 -13.75
N TYR A 150 -5.83 -1.10 -12.51
CA TYR A 150 -5.37 -2.18 -11.65
C TYR A 150 -6.48 -3.17 -11.30
N VAL A 151 -7.71 -2.70 -11.05
CA VAL A 151 -8.87 -3.59 -10.80
C VAL A 151 -9.17 -4.43 -12.04
N ALA A 152 -9.16 -3.83 -13.24
CA ALA A 152 -9.42 -4.56 -14.48
C ALA A 152 -8.38 -5.65 -14.76
N ILE A 153 -7.09 -5.36 -14.52
CA ILE A 153 -6.00 -6.32 -14.70
C ILE A 153 -6.10 -7.48 -13.69
N THR A 154 -6.47 -7.18 -12.45
CA THR A 154 -6.45 -8.15 -11.35
C THR A 154 -7.77 -8.91 -11.18
N GLY A 155 -8.89 -8.32 -11.60
CA GLY A 155 -10.25 -8.86 -11.48
C GLY A 155 -10.61 -9.93 -12.52
N ASN A 156 -9.82 -10.10 -13.58
CA ASN A 156 -10.00 -11.16 -14.58
C ASN A 156 -9.48 -12.54 -14.12
N GLY A 157 -9.14 -12.71 -12.84
CA GLY A 157 -8.62 -13.95 -12.26
C GLY A 157 -9.62 -14.77 -11.44
N ALA A 158 -10.93 -14.53 -11.59
CA ALA A 158 -11.99 -15.27 -10.89
C ALA A 158 -12.45 -16.51 -11.67
#